data_AF-A0A7S2R676-F1
#
_entry.id   AF-A0A7S2R676-F1
#
_cell.length_a   1.000
_cell.length_b   1.000
_cell.length_c   1.000
_cell.angle_alpha   90.00
_cell.angle_beta   90.00
_cell.angle_gamma   90.00
#
_symmetry.space_group_name_H-M   'P 1'
#
loop_
_entity.id
_entity.type
_entity.pdbx_description
1 polymer ?
#
loop_
_entity_poly.entity_id
_entity_poly.type
_entity_poly.pdbx_seq_one_letter_code
_entity_poly.pdbx_strand_id
1 'polypeptide(L)'
;MISSSIDNIEVEEMPLLQSLSDEKDESSIASIIPSSVLLFDKESTLNITRDIADGFLIFLSSGSKSAALMKSNCNEKKTKSPKLATTSSHSDCDIGLAFAAITDGNIIDAVFGVQNCGGLKRHKDTSVIAYNRSKSTKNALRDAADSSEALKQLTVETFCHCFETIVTYHNNIDDLNLLTWCYKHQRVYDKAGDDLDVTFKMLSEAVSASI
;
A
#
# COMPACT_ATOMS: atom_id res chain seq x y z
N MET A 1 44.27 -57.61 22.54
CA MET A 1 44.72 -56.82 23.72
C MET A 1 45.47 -55.60 23.20
N ILE A 2 45.45 -54.47 23.93
CA ILE A 2 45.66 -53.05 23.53
C ILE A 2 44.28 -52.43 23.19
N SER A 3 43.54 -51.68 24.02
CA SER A 3 43.79 -50.80 25.18
C SER A 3 44.56 -49.52 24.88
N SER A 4 43.83 -48.43 24.62
CA SER A 4 44.17 -47.02 24.94
C SER A 4 42.95 -46.17 24.52
N SER A 5 42.17 -45.67 25.48
CA SER A 5 42.36 -44.47 26.30
C SER A 5 41.79 -43.23 25.62
N ILE A 6 40.64 -42.82 26.15
CA ILE A 6 39.90 -41.59 25.90
C ILE A 6 40.60 -40.51 26.72
N ASP A 7 41.07 -39.44 26.06
CA ASP A 7 41.50 -38.23 26.75
C ASP A 7 40.48 -37.11 26.54
N ASN A 8 39.98 -36.64 27.67
CA ASN A 8 39.09 -35.51 27.86
C ASN A 8 39.73 -34.22 27.34
N ILE A 9 38.98 -33.44 26.55
CA ILE A 9 39.35 -32.05 26.27
C ILE A 9 38.42 -31.14 27.08
N GLU A 10 39.12 -30.33 27.86
CA GLU A 10 38.70 -29.38 28.88
C GLU A 10 37.81 -28.27 28.28
N VAL A 11 36.75 -27.94 29.01
CA VAL A 11 35.82 -26.84 28.70
C VAL A 11 36.45 -25.56 29.24
N GLU A 12 36.92 -24.70 28.34
CA GLU A 12 37.40 -23.36 28.72
C GLU A 12 36.20 -22.43 28.94
N GLU A 13 35.96 -22.14 30.22
CA GLU A 13 34.95 -21.21 30.72
C GLU A 13 35.46 -19.77 30.50
N MET A 14 34.83 -19.02 29.60
CA MET A 14 35.18 -17.61 29.38
C MET A 14 34.37 -16.68 30.31
N PRO A 15 35.02 -15.70 30.97
CA PRO A 15 34.41 -14.87 31.99
C PRO A 15 33.46 -13.80 31.45
N LEU A 16 32.38 -13.60 32.20
CA LEU A 16 31.42 -12.50 32.14
C LEU A 16 32.11 -11.13 32.16
N LEU A 17 31.95 -10.34 31.09
CA LEU A 17 32.24 -8.91 31.14
C LEU A 17 31.05 -8.12 31.67
N GLN A 18 31.34 -7.43 32.77
CA GLN A 18 30.48 -6.52 33.50
C GLN A 18 30.08 -5.29 32.68
N SER A 19 28.85 -4.86 32.98
CA SER A 19 28.25 -3.55 32.79
C SER A 19 29.22 -2.36 32.78
N LEU A 20 29.12 -1.54 31.74
CA LEU A 20 29.47 -0.12 31.79
C LEU A 20 28.23 0.71 31.45
N SER A 21 27.79 1.43 32.47
CA SER A 21 26.82 2.52 32.43
C SER A 21 27.49 3.71 31.75
N ASP A 22 26.92 4.18 30.63
CA ASP A 22 27.19 5.51 30.10
C ASP A 22 25.88 6.30 30.14
N GLU A 23 25.76 7.15 31.16
CA GLU A 23 24.86 8.30 31.15
C GLU A 23 25.39 9.29 30.11
N LYS A 24 24.65 9.48 29.01
CA LYS A 24 24.89 10.56 28.05
C LYS A 24 23.59 11.25 27.66
N ASP A 25 23.43 12.42 28.26
CA ASP A 25 22.88 13.65 27.67
C ASP A 25 21.53 13.56 26.95
N GLU A 26 20.45 13.66 27.73
CA GLU A 26 19.10 14.07 27.28
C GLU A 26 19.02 15.59 26.99
N SER A 27 19.84 16.13 26.09
CA SER A 27 19.61 17.51 25.61
C SER A 27 20.01 17.71 24.17
N SER A 28 19.17 17.21 23.27
CA SER A 28 18.79 17.83 21.98
C SER A 28 18.05 16.80 21.13
N ILE A 29 16.82 16.46 21.52
CA ILE A 29 15.87 15.90 20.56
C ILE A 29 15.44 17.08 19.70
N ALA A 30 16.24 17.38 18.69
CA ALA A 30 15.81 18.18 17.56
C ALA A 30 14.42 17.67 17.17
N SER A 31 13.45 18.58 17.09
CA SER A 31 12.11 18.31 16.62
C SER A 31 12.20 17.51 15.32
N ILE A 32 12.08 16.19 15.42
CA ILE A 32 11.87 15.30 14.30
C ILE A 32 10.48 15.67 13.86
N ILE A 33 10.40 16.54 12.85
CA ILE A 33 9.19 16.78 12.08
C ILE A 33 8.60 15.38 11.85
N PRO A 34 7.38 15.08 12.33
CA PRO A 34 6.82 13.74 12.19
C PRO A 34 6.88 13.42 10.70
N SER A 35 7.73 12.46 10.36
CA SER A 35 7.92 12.02 8.99
C SER A 35 6.54 11.66 8.49
N SER A 36 6.04 12.41 7.50
CA SER A 36 4.71 12.25 6.93
C SER A 36 4.43 10.76 6.72
N VAL A 37 3.30 10.28 7.23
CA VAL A 37 2.91 8.87 7.12
C VAL A 37 2.89 8.49 5.64
N LEU A 38 3.75 7.55 5.24
CA LEU A 38 3.72 7.02 3.88
C LEU A 38 2.40 6.27 3.71
N LEU A 39 1.60 6.63 2.72
CA LEU A 39 0.29 5.99 2.50
C LEU A 39 0.34 4.82 1.52
N PHE A 40 1.35 4.79 0.65
CA PHE A 40 1.57 3.72 -0.32
C PHE A 40 3.05 3.61 -0.67
N ASP A 41 3.48 2.45 -1.19
CA ASP A 41 4.79 2.27 -1.78
C ASP A 41 4.64 2.15 -3.31
N LYS A 42 5.22 3.08 -4.07
CA LYS A 42 5.02 3.19 -5.54
C LYS A 42 5.37 1.90 -6.29
N GLU A 43 6.52 1.30 -5.98
CA GLU A 43 6.99 0.08 -6.63
C GLU A 43 6.05 -1.09 -6.34
N SER A 44 5.71 -1.29 -5.07
CA SER A 44 4.79 -2.36 -4.64
C SER A 44 3.39 -2.17 -5.23
N THR A 45 2.90 -0.93 -5.27
CA THR A 45 1.56 -0.57 -5.75
C THR A 45 1.42 -0.88 -7.25
N LEU A 46 2.40 -0.49 -8.08
CA LEU A 46 2.37 -0.76 -9.52
C LEU A 46 2.62 -2.24 -9.86
N ASN A 47 3.25 -2.99 -8.95
CA ASN A 47 3.42 -4.44 -9.08
C ASN A 47 2.15 -5.26 -8.78
N ILE A 48 1.09 -4.64 -8.25
CA ILE A 48 -0.21 -5.31 -8.08
C ILE A 48 -0.75 -5.70 -9.46
N THR A 49 -1.08 -6.97 -9.65
CA THR A 49 -1.62 -7.46 -10.92
C THR A 49 -2.95 -6.81 -11.27
N ARG A 50 -3.22 -6.63 -12.56
CA ARG A 50 -4.47 -6.01 -13.04
C ARG A 50 -5.73 -6.65 -12.45
N ASP A 51 -5.78 -7.98 -12.40
CA ASP A 51 -6.99 -8.69 -11.96
C ASP A 51 -7.25 -8.48 -10.46
N ILE A 52 -6.20 -8.40 -9.64
CA ILE A 52 -6.31 -8.07 -8.22
C ILE A 52 -6.74 -6.61 -8.04
N ALA A 53 -6.12 -5.68 -8.77
CA ALA A 53 -6.48 -4.27 -8.73
C ALA A 53 -7.93 -4.04 -9.15
N ASP A 54 -8.40 -4.71 -10.21
CA ASP A 54 -9.79 -4.66 -10.66
C ASP A 54 -10.75 -5.23 -9.60
N GLY A 55 -10.38 -6.34 -8.96
CA GLY A 55 -11.14 -6.91 -7.84
C GLY A 55 -11.30 -5.93 -6.68
N PHE A 56 -10.21 -5.23 -6.29
CA PHE A 56 -10.28 -4.19 -5.26
C PHE A 56 -11.11 -2.99 -5.71
N LEU A 57 -10.98 -2.56 -6.97
CA LEU A 57 -11.77 -1.45 -7.52
C LEU A 57 -13.27 -1.78 -7.52
N ILE A 58 -13.66 -2.95 -8.01
CA ILE A 58 -15.04 -3.44 -7.97
C ILE A 58 -15.54 -3.45 -6.53
N PHE A 59 -14.75 -3.99 -5.61
CA PHE A 59 -15.14 -4.07 -4.20
C PHE A 59 -15.37 -2.68 -3.59
N LEU A 60 -14.39 -1.77 -3.69
CA LEU A 60 -14.47 -0.43 -3.10
C LEU A 60 -15.56 0.44 -3.75
N SER A 61 -15.75 0.28 -5.05
CA SER A 61 -16.79 1.00 -5.80
C SER A 61 -18.18 0.37 -5.68
N SER A 62 -18.33 -0.70 -4.89
CA SER A 62 -19.58 -1.46 -4.77
C SER A 62 -20.12 -1.95 -6.12
N GLY A 63 -19.22 -2.32 -7.03
CA GLY A 63 -19.51 -2.80 -8.38
C GLY A 63 -19.81 -1.71 -9.41
N SER A 64 -19.74 -0.43 -9.03
CA SER A 64 -19.99 0.68 -9.97
C SER A 64 -18.85 0.90 -10.96
N LYS A 65 -17.64 0.39 -10.67
CA LYS A 65 -16.45 0.50 -11.53
C LYS A 65 -15.82 -0.88 -11.76
N SER A 66 -15.31 -1.10 -12.98
CA SER A 66 -14.48 -2.27 -13.31
C SER A 66 -13.61 -1.99 -14.55
N ALA A 67 -12.53 -2.74 -14.71
CA ALA A 67 -11.62 -2.67 -15.85
C ALA A 67 -12.33 -2.98 -17.17
N ALA A 68 -13.31 -3.90 -17.15
CA ALA A 68 -14.14 -4.20 -18.31
C ALA A 68 -14.96 -2.97 -18.76
N LEU A 69 -15.51 -2.22 -17.80
CA LEU A 69 -16.25 -0.98 -18.07
C LEU A 69 -15.33 0.18 -18.50
N MET A 70 -14.09 0.23 -18.00
CA MET A 70 -13.14 1.26 -18.43
C MET A 70 -12.70 1.09 -19.88
N LYS A 71 -12.60 -0.15 -20.38
CA LYS A 71 -12.22 -0.43 -21.79
C LYS A 71 -13.30 -0.03 -22.80
N SER A 72 -14.59 -0.13 -22.47
CA SER A 72 -15.66 0.25 -23.42
C SER A 72 -15.65 1.74 -23.73
N ASN A 73 -15.26 2.58 -22.78
CA ASN A 73 -15.20 4.03 -22.96
C ASN A 73 -14.02 4.51 -23.85
N CYS A 74 -13.01 3.66 -24.08
CA CYS A 74 -11.88 4.01 -24.94
C CYS A 74 -12.14 3.75 -26.44
N ASN A 75 -13.14 2.92 -26.79
CA ASN A 75 -13.43 2.56 -28.18
C ASN A 75 -14.57 3.37 -28.82
N GLU A 76 -15.30 4.20 -28.06
CA GLU A 76 -16.38 5.01 -28.62
C GLU A 76 -15.87 6.36 -29.14
N LYS A 77 -15.73 6.41 -30.47
CA LYS A 77 -15.56 7.64 -31.24
C LYS A 77 -16.68 8.64 -30.89
N LYS A 78 -16.25 9.81 -30.42
CA LYS A 78 -16.94 11.10 -30.35
C LYS A 78 -18.28 11.17 -31.11
N THR A 79 -19.40 11.07 -30.41
CA THR A 79 -20.62 11.76 -30.82
C THR A 79 -21.44 12.19 -29.61
N LYS A 80 -21.48 13.51 -29.40
CA LYS A 80 -22.45 14.34 -28.65
C LYS A 80 -22.97 13.83 -27.29
N SER A 81 -22.70 14.64 -26.27
CA SER A 81 -23.31 14.63 -24.94
C SER A 81 -24.84 14.54 -24.95
N PRO A 82 -25.42 13.93 -23.89
CA PRO A 82 -26.06 14.78 -22.87
C PRO A 82 -25.71 14.41 -21.42
N LYS A 83 -25.88 15.43 -20.57
CA LYS A 83 -25.88 15.44 -19.10
C LYS A 83 -26.72 14.30 -18.50
N LEU A 84 -26.25 13.70 -17.40
CA LEU A 84 -26.81 13.91 -16.05
C LEU A 84 -25.94 13.22 -15.00
N ALA A 85 -25.83 13.83 -13.83
CA ALA A 85 -25.03 13.41 -12.71
C ALA A 85 -25.40 11.99 -12.24
N THR A 86 -24.41 11.09 -12.20
CA THR A 86 -24.42 10.03 -11.20
C THR A 86 -23.57 10.54 -10.05
N THR A 87 -24.19 11.36 -9.20
CA THR A 87 -23.79 11.39 -7.79
C THR A 87 -23.95 9.96 -7.31
N SER A 88 -22.85 9.20 -7.27
CA SER A 88 -22.81 7.88 -6.64
C SER A 88 -23.15 8.13 -5.19
N SER A 89 -24.44 7.99 -4.85
CA SER A 89 -24.89 7.91 -3.47
C SER A 89 -24.36 6.59 -2.94
N HIS A 90 -23.07 6.54 -2.59
CA HIS A 90 -22.57 5.57 -1.65
C HIS A 90 -23.46 5.72 -0.43
N SER A 91 -24.23 4.68 -0.10
CA SER A 91 -24.90 4.70 1.19
C SER A 91 -23.81 4.75 2.26
N ASP A 92 -24.04 5.43 3.38
CA ASP A 92 -23.05 5.50 4.47
C ASP A 92 -22.58 4.09 4.92
N CYS A 93 -23.44 3.08 4.73
CA CYS A 93 -23.13 1.68 4.98
C CYS A 93 -22.04 1.11 4.06
N ASP A 94 -22.00 1.52 2.79
CA ASP A 94 -21.02 1.05 1.80
C ASP A 94 -19.62 1.64 2.08
N ILE A 95 -19.56 2.89 2.55
CA ILE A 95 -18.30 3.58 2.89
C ILE A 95 -17.63 2.90 4.08
N GLY A 96 -18.41 2.56 5.12
CA GLY A 96 -17.89 1.87 6.30
C GLY A 96 -17.25 0.51 5.95
N LEU A 97 -17.91 -0.28 5.10
CA LEU A 97 -17.37 -1.57 4.66
C LEU A 97 -16.12 -1.42 3.79
N ALA A 98 -16.13 -0.47 2.85
CA ALA A 98 -14.98 -0.17 2.01
C ALA A 98 -13.77 0.30 2.85
N PHE A 99 -14.01 1.19 3.82
CA PHE A 99 -12.98 1.69 4.72
C PHE A 99 -12.42 0.57 5.63
N ALA A 100 -13.28 -0.33 6.13
CA ALA A 100 -12.84 -1.51 6.87
C ALA A 100 -11.98 -2.43 5.99
N ALA A 101 -12.33 -2.65 4.72
CA ALA A 101 -11.49 -3.44 3.83
C ALA A 101 -10.12 -2.78 3.55
N ILE A 102 -10.05 -1.45 3.59
CA ILE A 102 -8.80 -0.70 3.49
C ILE A 102 -7.94 -0.92 4.74
N THR A 103 -8.50 -0.67 5.92
CA THR A 103 -7.74 -0.61 7.18
C THR A 103 -7.61 -1.95 7.90
N ASP A 104 -8.64 -2.79 7.89
CA ASP A 104 -8.68 -4.12 8.49
C ASP A 104 -8.36 -5.24 7.48
N GLY A 105 -8.60 -4.98 6.20
CA GLY A 105 -8.34 -5.94 5.12
C GLY A 105 -6.92 -5.92 4.57
N ASN A 106 -6.77 -6.44 3.35
CA ASN A 106 -5.48 -6.65 2.69
C ASN A 106 -5.11 -5.52 1.70
N ILE A 107 -5.93 -4.48 1.58
CA ILE A 107 -5.72 -3.43 0.56
C ILE A 107 -4.46 -2.63 0.86
N ILE A 108 -4.29 -2.15 2.11
CA ILE A 108 -3.05 -1.46 2.50
C ILE A 108 -1.86 -2.42 2.44
N ASP A 109 -2.04 -3.69 2.85
CA ASP A 109 -0.98 -4.70 2.75
C ASP A 109 -0.47 -4.83 1.30
N ALA A 110 -1.39 -4.86 0.33
CA ALA A 110 -1.05 -4.97 -1.09
C ALA A 110 -0.23 -3.77 -1.59
N VAL A 111 -0.61 -2.53 -1.26
CA VAL A 111 0.13 -1.32 -1.72
C VAL A 111 1.50 -1.17 -1.06
N PHE A 112 1.81 -1.94 -0.02
CA PHE A 112 3.14 -2.05 0.59
C PHE A 112 3.90 -3.33 0.20
N GLY A 113 3.33 -4.18 -0.65
CA GLY A 113 3.97 -5.43 -1.09
C GLY A 113 3.99 -6.51 0.00
N VAL A 114 3.09 -6.43 0.98
CA VAL A 114 2.93 -7.44 2.02
C VAL A 114 2.15 -8.63 1.44
N GLN A 115 2.80 -9.79 1.40
CA GLN A 115 2.18 -11.02 0.92
C GLN A 115 1.47 -11.74 2.06
N ASN A 116 0.14 -11.85 1.97
CA ASN A 116 -0.68 -12.56 2.94
C ASN A 116 -1.04 -13.96 2.41
N CYS A 117 -0.95 -14.99 3.26
CA CYS A 117 -1.29 -16.38 2.90
C CYS A 117 -2.80 -16.69 3.02
N GLY A 118 -3.65 -15.66 3.07
CA GLY A 118 -5.05 -15.78 3.50
C GLY A 118 -5.16 -15.97 5.03
N GLY A 119 -5.91 -15.08 5.68
CA GLY A 119 -6.06 -15.05 7.15
C GLY A 119 -4.96 -14.28 7.89
N LEU A 120 -4.84 -14.49 9.21
CA LEU A 120 -3.90 -13.74 10.08
C LEU A 120 -2.42 -14.09 9.89
N LYS A 121 -2.08 -14.98 8.95
CA LYS A 121 -0.71 -15.48 8.74
C LYS A 121 -0.04 -14.75 7.58
N ARG A 122 1.16 -14.22 7.84
CA ARG A 122 2.03 -13.57 6.84
C ARG A 122 2.83 -14.62 6.07
N HIS A 123 3.15 -14.31 4.82
CA HIS A 123 4.13 -15.08 4.06
C HIS A 123 5.53 -14.91 4.67
N LYS A 124 6.33 -15.98 4.67
CA LYS A 124 7.69 -15.97 5.23
C LYS A 124 8.59 -14.93 4.55
N ASP A 125 8.32 -14.65 3.28
CA ASP A 125 9.12 -13.74 2.45
C ASP A 125 8.68 -12.27 2.56
N THR A 126 7.72 -11.97 3.44
CA THR A 126 7.28 -10.58 3.68
C THR A 126 8.39 -9.80 4.36
N SER A 127 8.77 -8.66 3.76
CA SER A 127 9.69 -7.71 4.40
C SER A 127 9.10 -7.16 5.70
N VAL A 128 9.88 -7.21 6.79
CA VAL A 128 9.52 -6.63 8.08
C VAL A 128 9.22 -5.12 7.94
N ILE A 129 9.96 -4.44 7.07
CA ILE A 129 9.78 -3.00 6.80
C ILE A 129 8.44 -2.75 6.14
N ALA A 130 8.10 -3.50 5.09
CA ALA A 130 6.82 -3.40 4.39
C ALA A 130 5.63 -3.64 5.34
N TYR A 131 5.74 -4.69 6.17
CA TYR A 131 4.71 -5.00 7.15
C TYR A 131 4.53 -3.89 8.19
N ASN A 132 5.62 -3.37 8.75
CA ASN A 132 5.56 -2.31 9.76
C ASN A 132 5.00 -1.01 9.17
N ARG A 133 5.36 -0.68 7.92
CA ARG A 133 4.78 0.48 7.21
C ARG A 133 3.28 0.30 6.98
N SER A 134 2.84 -0.84 6.42
CA SER A 134 1.42 -1.14 6.26
C SER A 134 0.65 -1.01 7.59
N LYS A 135 1.17 -1.62 8.66
CA LYS A 135 0.56 -1.54 9.99
C LYS A 135 0.48 -0.11 10.51
N SER A 136 1.54 0.67 10.34
CA SER A 136 1.57 2.08 10.74
C SER A 136 0.54 2.90 9.96
N THR A 137 0.42 2.69 8.65
CA THR A 137 -0.54 3.38 7.79
C THR A 137 -1.98 3.01 8.15
N LYS A 138 -2.26 1.73 8.40
CA LYS A 138 -3.57 1.27 8.88
C LYS A 138 -3.99 1.97 10.16
N ASN A 139 -3.07 2.05 11.13
CA ASN A 139 -3.34 2.74 12.40
C ASN A 139 -3.56 4.23 12.19
N ALA A 140 -2.67 4.91 11.46
CA ALA A 140 -2.80 6.34 11.17
C ALA A 140 -4.13 6.70 10.49
N LEU A 141 -4.59 5.89 9.54
CA LEU A 141 -5.88 6.11 8.89
C LEU A 141 -7.07 5.87 9.83
N ARG A 142 -7.00 4.86 10.71
CA ARG A 142 -8.05 4.64 11.72
C ARG A 142 -8.12 5.80 12.72
N ASP A 143 -6.98 6.21 13.25
CA ASP A 143 -6.87 7.31 14.21
C ASP A 143 -7.39 8.62 13.59
N ALA A 144 -7.06 8.88 12.33
CA ALA A 144 -7.57 10.06 11.60
C ALA A 144 -9.07 9.97 11.28
N ALA A 145 -9.57 8.76 10.99
CA ALA A 145 -10.98 8.51 10.68
C ALA A 145 -11.91 8.64 11.88
N ASP A 146 -11.41 8.40 13.10
CA ASP A 146 -12.16 8.65 14.33
C ASP A 146 -12.47 10.14 14.53
N SER A 147 -11.69 11.01 13.90
CA SER A 147 -11.85 12.47 13.96
C SER A 147 -12.78 13.02 12.86
N SER A 148 -12.99 12.31 11.74
CA SER A 148 -13.76 12.82 10.61
C SER A 148 -14.29 11.72 9.68
N GLU A 149 -15.62 11.66 9.50
CA GLU A 149 -16.25 10.77 8.53
C GLU A 149 -15.87 11.12 7.07
N ALA A 150 -15.65 12.40 6.79
CA ALA A 150 -15.19 12.85 5.48
C ALA A 150 -13.81 12.28 5.13
N LEU A 151 -12.96 12.00 6.13
CA LEU A 151 -11.66 11.37 5.91
C LEU A 151 -11.79 9.90 5.53
N LYS A 152 -12.79 9.18 6.05
CA LYS A 152 -13.10 7.81 5.59
C LYS A 152 -13.52 7.81 4.13
N GLN A 153 -14.41 8.73 3.75
CA GLN A 153 -14.84 8.88 2.37
C GLN A 153 -13.66 9.23 1.45
N LEU A 154 -12.84 10.22 1.83
CA LEU A 154 -11.64 10.60 1.08
C LEU A 154 -10.68 9.41 0.93
N THR A 155 -10.49 8.62 1.99
CA THR A 155 -9.65 7.41 1.94
C THR A 155 -10.18 6.42 0.92
N VAL A 156 -11.47 6.09 0.97
CA VAL A 156 -12.10 5.16 0.01
C VAL A 156 -11.97 5.66 -1.43
N GLU A 157 -12.21 6.95 -1.66
CA GLU A 157 -12.08 7.57 -2.99
C GLU A 157 -10.65 7.56 -3.51
N THR A 158 -9.67 7.95 -2.69
CA THR A 158 -8.24 7.91 -3.02
C THR A 158 -7.80 6.49 -3.40
N PHE A 159 -8.20 5.47 -2.63
CA PHE A 159 -7.86 4.09 -2.95
C PHE A 159 -8.60 3.57 -4.19
N CYS A 160 -9.84 4.01 -4.47
CA CYS A 160 -10.48 3.73 -5.75
C CYS A 160 -9.65 4.27 -6.92
N HIS A 161 -9.22 5.53 -6.86
CA HIS A 161 -8.38 6.13 -7.91
C HIS A 161 -7.00 5.48 -8.03
N CYS A 162 -6.42 5.04 -6.91
CA CYS A 162 -5.19 4.24 -6.92
C CYS A 162 -5.37 2.97 -7.78
N PHE A 163 -6.44 2.20 -7.56
CA PHE A 163 -6.68 0.98 -8.33
C PHE A 163 -7.08 1.23 -9.78
N GLU A 164 -7.81 2.32 -10.07
CA GLU A 164 -8.03 2.78 -11.46
C GLU A 164 -6.70 3.07 -12.18
N THR A 165 -5.76 3.71 -11.49
CA THR A 165 -4.43 4.05 -12.03
C THR A 165 -3.65 2.78 -12.33
N ILE A 166 -3.67 1.78 -11.44
CA ILE A 166 -3.02 0.47 -11.66
C ILE A 166 -3.65 -0.26 -12.85
N VAL A 167 -4.99 -0.32 -12.94
CA VAL A 167 -5.69 -0.95 -14.07
C VAL A 167 -5.32 -0.25 -15.39
N THR A 168 -5.28 1.08 -15.38
CA THR A 168 -4.90 1.89 -16.55
C THR A 168 -3.45 1.67 -16.94
N TYR A 169 -2.54 1.58 -15.96
CA TYR A 169 -1.14 1.24 -16.17
C TYR A 169 -0.99 -0.10 -16.89
N HIS A 170 -1.60 -1.16 -16.39
CA HIS A 170 -1.53 -2.49 -17.03
C HIS A 170 -2.14 -2.52 -18.42
N ASN A 171 -3.27 -1.84 -18.64
CA ASN A 171 -3.85 -1.73 -19.98
C ASN A 171 -2.90 -1.01 -20.96
N ASN A 172 -2.24 0.05 -20.53
CA ASN A 172 -1.26 0.76 -21.36
C ASN A 172 -0.03 -0.10 -21.65
N ILE A 173 0.40 -0.94 -20.70
CA ILE A 173 1.51 -1.88 -20.90
C ILE A 173 1.12 -2.99 -21.90
N ASP A 174 -0.08 -3.55 -21.78
CA ASP A 174 -0.61 -4.57 -22.70
C ASP A 174 -0.71 -4.04 -24.15
N ASP A 175 -0.99 -2.75 -24.32
CA ASP A 175 -1.06 -2.09 -25.63
C ASP A 175 0.33 -1.80 -26.26
N LEU A 176 1.43 -2.01 -25.53
CA LEU A 176 2.78 -1.83 -26.07
C LEU A 176 3.20 -3.02 -26.92
N ASN A 177 3.47 -2.77 -28.20
CA ASN A 177 4.15 -3.75 -29.06
C ASN A 177 5.56 -4.07 -28.51
N LEU A 178 5.99 -5.34 -28.66
CA LEU A 178 7.32 -5.85 -28.26
C LEU A 178 8.48 -4.91 -28.64
N LEU A 179 8.45 -4.33 -29.85
CA LEU A 179 9.48 -3.41 -30.35
C LEU A 179 9.54 -2.07 -29.61
N THR A 180 8.44 -1.61 -29.03
CA THR A 180 8.35 -0.33 -28.33
C THR A 180 8.43 -0.44 -26.81
N TRP A 181 8.44 -1.68 -26.29
CA TRP A 181 8.35 -1.97 -24.86
C TRP A 181 9.47 -1.29 -24.07
N CYS A 182 10.74 -1.48 -24.47
CA CYS A 182 11.90 -1.00 -23.70
C CYS A 182 11.94 0.52 -23.52
N TYR A 183 11.46 1.30 -24.50
CA TYR A 183 11.52 2.76 -24.47
C TYR A 183 10.26 3.40 -23.89
N LYS A 184 9.09 2.78 -24.08
CA LYS A 184 7.82 3.33 -23.64
C LYS A 184 7.41 2.85 -22.26
N HIS A 185 7.89 1.69 -21.81
CA HIS A 185 7.59 1.15 -20.48
C HIS A 185 7.94 2.17 -19.38
N GLN A 186 9.15 2.71 -19.38
CA GLN A 186 9.58 3.68 -18.38
C GLN A 186 8.66 4.91 -18.34
N ARG A 187 8.28 5.42 -19.51
CA ARG A 187 7.37 6.58 -19.60
C ARG A 187 5.97 6.28 -19.05
N VAL A 188 5.46 5.06 -19.28
CA VAL A 188 4.16 4.62 -18.76
C VAL A 188 4.24 4.43 -17.24
N TYR A 189 5.35 3.86 -16.75
CA TYR A 189 5.63 3.69 -15.33
C TYR A 189 5.75 5.02 -14.59
N ASP A 190 6.55 5.95 -15.11
CA ASP A 190 6.76 7.27 -14.50
C ASP A 190 5.43 8.02 -14.41
N LYS A 191 4.66 8.03 -15.50
CA LYS A 191 3.34 8.67 -15.54
C LYS A 191 2.39 8.08 -14.50
N ALA A 192 2.28 6.76 -14.42
CA ALA A 192 1.41 6.12 -13.43
C ALA A 192 1.86 6.44 -12.00
N GLY A 193 3.16 6.55 -11.79
CA GLY A 193 3.74 7.03 -10.55
C GLY A 193 3.33 8.45 -10.19
N ASP A 194 3.45 9.39 -11.12
CA ASP A 194 3.05 10.78 -10.92
C ASP A 194 1.54 10.89 -10.62
N ASP A 195 0.72 10.10 -11.32
CA ASP A 195 -0.73 10.03 -11.11
C ASP A 195 -1.05 9.50 -9.68
N LEU A 196 -0.29 8.51 -9.17
CA LEU A 196 -0.42 8.03 -7.79
C LEU A 196 -0.01 9.11 -6.78
N ASP A 197 1.13 9.77 -6.98
CA ASP A 197 1.61 10.84 -6.08
C ASP A 197 0.59 11.98 -5.96
N VAL A 198 -0.01 12.39 -7.09
CA VAL A 198 -1.09 13.39 -7.11
C VAL A 198 -2.33 12.90 -6.37
N THR A 199 -2.73 11.65 -6.58
CA THR A 199 -3.92 11.05 -5.97
C THR A 199 -3.81 11.00 -4.45
N PHE A 200 -2.65 10.62 -3.91
CA PHE A 200 -2.44 10.51 -2.47
C PHE A 200 -2.09 11.83 -1.77
N LYS A 201 -1.74 12.88 -2.52
CA LYS A 201 -1.36 14.18 -1.95
C LYS A 201 -2.41 14.71 -0.97
N MET A 202 -3.65 14.83 -1.41
CA MET A 202 -4.74 15.37 -0.57
C MET A 202 -4.99 14.53 0.68
N LEU A 203 -4.96 13.20 0.55
CA LEU A 203 -5.15 12.31 1.70
C LEU A 203 -3.98 12.41 2.69
N SER A 204 -2.75 12.51 2.20
CA SER A 204 -1.57 12.67 3.06
C SER A 204 -1.61 13.96 3.86
N GLU A 205 -2.02 15.07 3.24
CA GLU A 205 -2.20 16.36 3.91
C GLU A 205 -3.31 16.28 4.97
N ALA A 206 -4.43 15.63 4.66
CA ALA A 206 -5.55 15.45 5.58
C ALA A 206 -5.19 14.58 6.79
N VAL A 207 -4.49 13.46 6.57
CA VAL A 207 -4.04 12.55 7.65
C VAL A 207 -3.01 13.26 8.53
N SER A 208 -2.05 13.97 7.95
CA SER A 208 -1.06 14.74 8.71
C SER A 208 -1.67 15.90 9.50
N ALA A 209 -2.81 16.46 9.08
CA ALA A 209 -3.52 17.48 9.84
C ALA A 209 -4.36 16.92 11.00
N SER A 210 -4.63 15.62 11.00
CA SER A 210 -5.50 14.96 11.99
C SER A 210 -4.75 14.27 13.12
N ILE A 211 -3.43 14.09 12.98
CA ILE A 211 -2.53 13.47 13.97
C ILE A 211 -1.76 14.57 14.71
#